data_AF-A0A7V2TRH5-F1
#
_entry.id   AF-A0A7V2TRH5-F1
#
_cell.length_a   1.000
_cell.length_b   1.000
_cell.length_c   1.000
_cell.angle_alpha   90.00
_cell.angle_beta   90.00
_cell.angle_gamma   90.00
#
_symmetry.space_group_name_H-M   'P 1'
#
loop_
_entity.id
_entity.type
_entity.pdbx_description
1 polymer ?
#
loop_
_entity_poly.entity_id
_entity_poly.type
_entity_poly.pdbx_seq_one_letter_code
_entity_poly.pdbx_strand_id
1 'polypeptide(L)'
;MLMLIIVAAVVVLLLLWVAGLYNRLVRLRNAVRNAWSQIDVQLKRRHDLIPNLVETVRGYMTHERETLEAVTRARNLAQGAAGSGVAAQAQAEGQLSRALMNLFAVAEQYPDLKA
;
A
#
# COMPACT_ATOMS: atom_id res chain seq x y z
N MET A 1 1.56 -42.88 -41.77
CA MET A 1 2.73 -42.38 -41.02
C MET A 1 2.79 -40.85 -41.00
N LEU A 2 2.87 -40.17 -42.16
CA LEU A 2 2.97 -38.70 -42.24
C LEU A 2 1.81 -37.94 -41.54
N MET A 3 0.56 -38.36 -41.74
CA MET A 3 -0.60 -37.73 -41.10
C MET A 3 -0.55 -37.82 -39.57
N LEU A 4 -0.11 -38.95 -39.01
CA LEU A 4 0.06 -39.14 -37.57
C LEU A 4 1.15 -38.23 -37.00
N ILE A 5 2.25 -38.06 -37.74
CA ILE A 5 3.35 -37.15 -37.36
C ILE A 5 2.85 -35.70 -37.33
N ILE A 6 2.07 -35.28 -38.32
CA ILE A 6 1.51 -33.92 -38.38
C ILE A 6 0.57 -33.69 -37.19
N VAL A 7 -0.34 -34.62 -36.90
CA VAL A 7 -1.25 -34.52 -35.75
C VAL A 7 -0.47 -34.47 -34.43
N ALA A 8 0.53 -35.33 -34.26
CA ALA A 8 1.38 -35.31 -33.06
C ALA A 8 2.14 -33.99 -32.92
N ALA A 9 2.71 -33.45 -34.00
CA ALA A 9 3.39 -32.17 -33.99
C ALA A 9 2.46 -31.01 -33.61
N VAL A 10 1.23 -30.99 -34.13
CA VAL A 10 0.22 -29.99 -33.77
C VAL A 10 -0.17 -30.09 -32.29
N VAL A 11 -0.36 -31.30 -31.77
CA VAL A 11 -0.66 -31.52 -30.34
C VAL A 11 0.49 -31.02 -29.47
N VAL A 12 1.74 -31.34 -29.82
CA VAL A 12 2.92 -30.85 -29.09
C VAL A 12 2.99 -29.32 -29.12
N LEU A 13 2.75 -28.69 -30.27
CA LEU A 13 2.75 -27.24 -30.41
C LEU A 13 1.68 -26.59 -29.52
N LEU A 14 0.48 -27.18 -29.47
CA LEU A 14 -0.62 -26.74 -28.61
C LEU A 14 -0.25 -26.85 -27.13
N LEU A 15 0.34 -27.97 -26.71
CA LEU A 15 0.78 -28.16 -25.32
C LEU A 15 1.85 -27.14 -24.91
N LEU A 16 2.84 -26.89 -25.78
CA LEU A 16 3.86 -25.87 -25.53
C LEU A 16 3.26 -24.46 -25.44
N TRP A 17 2.28 -24.15 -26.29
CA TRP A 17 1.58 -22.86 -26.26
C TRP A 17 0.81 -22.65 -24.96
N VAL A 18 0.04 -23.65 -24.52
CA VAL A 18 -0.71 -23.61 -23.25
C VAL A 18 0.26 -23.47 -22.05
N ALA A 19 1.36 -24.23 -22.05
CA ALA A 19 2.37 -24.14 -21.02
C ALA A 19 3.01 -22.74 -20.96
N GLY A 20 3.31 -22.14 -22.12
CA GLY A 20 3.82 -20.77 -22.21
C GLY A 20 2.85 -19.73 -21.67
N LEU A 21 1.56 -19.84 -22.00
CA LEU A 21 0.52 -18.95 -21.49
C LEU A 21 0.36 -19.07 -19.97
N TYR A 22 0.32 -20.30 -19.45
CA TYR A 22 0.22 -20.56 -18.01
C TYR A 22 1.40 -19.94 -17.25
N ASN A 23 2.63 -20.16 -17.73
CA ASN A 23 3.82 -19.59 -17.11
C ASN A 23 3.80 -18.05 -17.12
N ARG A 24 3.31 -17.43 -18.20
CA ARG A 24 3.15 -15.97 -18.27
C ARG A 24 2.14 -15.45 -17.24
N LEU A 25 1.01 -16.13 -17.08
CA LEU A 25 -0.02 -15.76 -16.09
C LEU A 25 0.50 -15.90 -14.65
N VAL A 26 1.21 -16.98 -14.34
CA VAL A 26 1.84 -17.17 -13.03
C VAL A 26 2.88 -16.08 -12.75
N ARG A 27 3.71 -15.74 -13.75
CA ARG A 27 4.69 -14.65 -13.62
C ARG A 27 4.02 -13.31 -13.33
N LEU A 28 2.95 -12.97 -14.05
CA LEU A 28 2.19 -11.73 -13.83
C LEU A 28 1.55 -11.71 -12.43
N ARG A 29 0.97 -12.83 -11.98
CA ARG A 29 0.41 -12.96 -10.63
C ARG A 29 1.47 -12.70 -9.56
N ASN A 30 2.67 -13.27 -9.71
CA ASN A 30 3.77 -13.05 -8.78
C ASN A 30 4.28 -11.60 -8.82
N ALA A 31 4.33 -10.97 -10.00
CA ALA A 31 4.69 -9.56 -10.12
C ALA A 31 3.72 -8.65 -9.36
N VAL A 32 2.41 -8.88 -9.47
CA VAL A 32 1.39 -8.14 -8.71
C VAL A 32 1.58 -8.34 -7.20
N ARG A 33 1.78 -9.58 -6.74
CA ARG A 33 2.02 -9.87 -5.32
C ARG A 33 3.28 -9.17 -4.78
N ASN A 34 4.36 -9.17 -5.55
CA ASN A 34 5.61 -8.54 -5.17
C ASN A 34 5.45 -7.01 -5.09
N ALA A 35 4.79 -6.40 -6.08
CA ALA A 35 4.49 -4.97 -6.04
C ALA A 35 3.64 -4.62 -4.81
N TRP A 36 2.67 -5.46 -4.47
CA TRP A 36 1.81 -5.24 -3.32
C TRP A 36 2.56 -5.36 -1.98
N SER A 37 3.43 -6.35 -1.85
CA SER A 37 4.33 -6.46 -0.70
C SER A 37 5.23 -5.24 -0.52
N GLN A 38 5.70 -4.61 -1.61
CA GLN A 38 6.51 -3.39 -1.50
C GLN A 38 5.68 -2.23 -0.96
N ILE A 39 4.44 -2.09 -1.40
CA ILE A 39 3.53 -1.04 -0.93
C ILE A 39 3.20 -1.25 0.55
N ASP A 40 2.91 -2.48 0.98
CA ASP A 40 2.67 -2.79 2.39
C ASP A 40 3.83 -2.38 3.30
N VAL A 41 5.08 -2.61 2.86
CA VAL A 41 6.27 -2.17 3.60
C VAL A 41 6.33 -0.64 3.72
N GLN A 42 6.00 0.09 2.66
CA GLN A 42 5.98 1.56 2.70
C GLN A 42 4.86 2.10 3.59
N LEU A 43 3.68 1.50 3.54
CA LEU A 43 2.55 1.89 4.38
C LEU A 43 2.86 1.61 5.85
N LYS A 44 3.43 0.43 6.15
CA LYS A 44 3.90 0.10 7.50
C LYS A 44 4.93 1.11 8.01
N ARG A 45 5.95 1.43 7.20
CA ARG A 45 6.96 2.43 7.55
C ARG A 45 6.32 3.80 7.83
N ARG A 46 5.36 4.23 7.01
CA ARG A 46 4.60 5.47 7.23
C ARG A 46 3.91 5.43 8.58
N HIS A 47 3.22 4.34 8.91
CA HIS A 47 2.52 4.22 10.19
C HIS A 47 3.47 4.18 11.39
N ASP A 48 4.63 3.56 11.24
CA ASP A 48 5.64 3.47 12.30
C ASP A 48 6.29 4.83 12.60
N LEU A 49 6.35 5.74 11.62
CA LEU A 49 6.90 7.09 11.79
C LEU A 49 5.91 8.10 12.39
N ILE A 50 4.59 7.87 12.28
CA ILE A 50 3.58 8.81 12.77
C ILE A 50 3.66 9.08 14.27
N PRO A 51 3.86 8.09 15.16
CA PRO A 51 3.99 8.36 16.59
C PRO A 51 5.15 9.30 16.89
N ASN A 52 6.30 9.12 16.22
CA ASN A 52 7.46 10.01 16.37
C ASN A 52 7.12 11.42 15.89
N LEU A 53 6.45 11.56 14.74
CA LEU A 53 5.98 12.85 14.24
C LEU A 53 5.05 13.54 15.25
N VAL A 54 4.05 12.82 15.76
CA VAL A 54 3.08 13.31 16.74
C VAL A 54 3.80 13.76 18.02
N GLU A 55 4.79 13.02 18.49
CA GLU A 55 5.55 13.38 19.69
C GLU A 55 6.38 14.65 19.47
N THR A 56 7.03 14.79 18.31
CA THR A 56 7.79 16.00 17.97
C THR A 56 6.91 17.24 17.94
N VAL A 57 5.71 17.16 17.37
CA VAL A 57 4.81 18.33 17.28
C VAL A 57 4.04 18.60 18.58
N ARG A 58 3.81 17.57 19.41
CA ARG A 58 3.07 17.68 20.68
C ARG A 58 3.68 18.69 21.65
N GLY A 59 5.02 18.81 21.66
CA GLY A 59 5.73 19.78 22.51
C GLY A 59 5.46 21.25 22.14
N TYR A 60 5.22 21.52 20.86
CA TYR A 60 5.00 22.87 20.34
C TYR A 60 3.50 23.22 20.20
N MET A 61 2.65 22.22 19.98
CA MET A 61 1.21 22.40 19.73
C MET A 61 0.37 22.01 20.96
N THR A 62 0.59 22.72 22.08
CA THR A 62 0.02 22.38 23.41
C THR A 62 -1.51 22.40 23.47
N HIS A 63 -2.18 23.15 22.60
CA HIS A 63 -3.64 23.27 22.56
C HIS A 63 -4.32 22.43 21.47
N GLU A 64 -3.56 21.73 20.63
CA GLU A 64 -4.06 21.03 19.42
C GLU A 64 -4.35 19.54 19.67
N ARG A 65 -4.91 19.22 20.83
CA ARG A 65 -5.18 17.81 21.22
C ARG A 65 -6.10 17.10 20.25
N GLU A 66 -7.15 17.78 19.79
CA GLU A 66 -8.12 17.21 18.85
C GLU A 66 -7.46 16.82 17.52
N THR A 67 -6.58 17.68 16.99
CA THR A 67 -5.82 17.45 15.76
C THR A 67 -4.88 16.25 15.91
N LEU A 68 -4.14 16.15 17.02
CA LEU A 68 -3.23 15.04 17.29
C LEU A 68 -3.97 13.71 17.52
N GLU A 69 -5.12 13.75 18.19
CA GLU A 69 -6.00 12.60 18.36
C GLU A 69 -6.58 12.12 17.04
N ALA A 70 -7.00 13.04 16.16
CA ALA A 70 -7.52 12.70 14.83
C ALA A 70 -6.47 11.96 14.00
N VAL A 71 -5.21 12.40 14.01
CA VAL A 71 -4.09 11.70 13.36
C VAL A 71 -3.86 10.32 13.96
N THR A 72 -3.86 10.22 15.29
CA THR A 72 -3.67 8.95 15.99
C THR A 72 -4.79 7.94 15.66
N ARG A 73 -6.05 8.39 15.67
CA ARG A 73 -7.20 7.57 15.27
C ARG A 73 -7.10 7.13 13.81
N ALA A 74 -6.79 8.05 12.91
CA ALA A 74 -6.67 7.75 11.48
C ALA A 74 -5.52 6.76 11.20
N ARG A 75 -4.40 6.87 11.91
CA ARG A 75 -3.31 5.88 11.88
C ARG A 75 -3.79 4.50 12.30
N ASN A 76 -4.50 4.40 13.43
CA ASN A 76 -4.98 3.10 13.93
C ASN A 76 -5.97 2.45 12.95
N LEU A 77 -6.84 3.24 12.32
CA LEU A 77 -7.73 2.75 11.26
C LEU A 77 -6.95 2.27 10.03
N ALA A 78 -5.93 3.01 9.59
CA ALA A 78 -5.08 2.62 8.46
C ALA A 78 -4.29 1.32 8.75
N GLN A 79 -3.74 1.19 9.95
CA GLN A 79 -3.08 -0.03 10.41
C GLN A 79 -4.04 -1.21 10.49
N GLY A 80 -5.24 -1.01 11.04
CA GLY A 80 -6.26 -2.05 11.15
C GLY A 80 -6.83 -2.50 9.80
N ALA A 81 -6.80 -1.64 8.78
CA ALA A 81 -7.22 -1.98 7.42
C ALA A 81 -6.18 -2.83 6.65
N ALA A 82 -4.96 -3.01 7.17
CA ALA A 82 -3.94 -3.84 6.54
C ALA A 82 -4.46 -5.28 6.35
N GLY A 83 -4.42 -5.77 5.10
CA GLY A 83 -4.88 -7.12 4.76
C GLY A 83 -6.40 -7.29 4.60
N SER A 84 -7.20 -6.24 4.80
CA SER A 84 -8.67 -6.27 4.56
C SER A 84 -9.06 -6.06 3.09
N GLY A 85 -8.07 -5.93 2.20
CA GLY A 85 -8.23 -5.74 0.76
C GLY A 85 -7.78 -4.35 0.30
N VAL A 86 -7.40 -4.25 -0.98
CA VAL A 86 -6.81 -3.04 -1.58
C VAL A 86 -7.71 -1.82 -1.40
N ALA A 87 -9.02 -1.98 -1.63
CA ALA A 87 -9.97 -0.88 -1.54
C ALA A 87 -10.14 -0.33 -0.12
N ALA A 88 -10.27 -1.23 0.87
CA ALA A 88 -10.41 -0.86 2.28
C ALA A 88 -9.13 -0.19 2.80
N GLN A 89 -7.96 -0.74 2.46
CA GLN A 89 -6.66 -0.16 2.79
C GLN A 89 -6.50 1.22 2.15
N ALA A 90 -6.82 1.38 0.86
CA ALA A 90 -6.75 2.68 0.18
C ALA A 90 -7.68 3.73 0.80
N GLN A 91 -8.89 3.34 1.21
CA GLN A 91 -9.83 4.24 1.88
C GLN A 91 -9.28 4.72 3.22
N ALA A 92 -8.74 3.81 4.04
CA ALA A 92 -8.18 4.13 5.34
C ALA A 92 -6.91 4.99 5.21
N GLU A 93 -6.02 4.68 4.27
CA GLU A 93 -4.85 5.51 3.93
C GLU A 93 -5.25 6.92 3.48
N GLY A 94 -6.35 7.05 2.72
CA GLY A 94 -6.90 8.34 2.31
C GLY A 94 -7.44 9.17 3.48
N GLN A 95 -8.02 8.53 4.51
CA GLN A 95 -8.40 9.22 5.75
C GLN A 95 -7.17 9.70 6.52
N LEU A 96 -6.15 8.85 6.65
CA LEU A 96 -4.88 9.21 7.28
C LEU A 96 -4.18 10.37 6.55
N SER A 97 -4.14 10.36 5.22
CA SER A 97 -3.57 11.46 4.44
C SER A 97 -4.29 12.79 4.70
N ARG A 98 -5.62 12.78 4.83
CA ARG A 98 -6.40 13.99 5.17
C ARG A 98 -6.11 14.49 6.58
N ALA A 99 -6.02 13.57 7.56
CA ALA A 99 -5.67 13.94 8.93
C ALA A 99 -4.27 14.58 9.01
N LEU A 100 -3.30 14.05 8.26
CA LEU A 100 -1.95 14.63 8.18
C LEU A 100 -1.94 15.98 7.47
N MET A 101 -2.72 16.16 6.39
CA MET A 101 -2.87 17.47 5.73
C MET A 101 -3.41 18.53 6.71
N ASN A 102 -4.42 18.18 7.50
CA ASN A 102 -4.94 19.08 8.53
C ASN A 102 -3.88 19.38 9.60
N LEU A 103 -3.12 18.37 10.06
CA LEU A 103 -2.01 18.59 11.00
C LEU A 103 -0.98 19.57 10.44
N PHE A 104 -0.58 19.43 9.18
CA PHE A 104 0.38 20.34 8.55
C PHE A 104 -0.18 21.76 8.40
N ALA A 105 -1.46 21.91 8.04
CA ALA A 105 -2.10 23.22 7.96
C ALA A 105 -2.15 23.94 9.31
N VAL A 106 -2.38 23.19 10.40
CA VAL A 106 -2.32 23.76 11.76
C VAL A 106 -0.86 24.06 12.14
N ALA A 107 0.08 23.17 11.83
CA ALA A 107 1.51 23.37 12.11
C ALA A 107 2.08 24.62 11.41
N GLU A 108 1.48 25.08 10.30
CA GLU A 108 1.89 26.34 9.67
C GLU A 108 1.72 27.57 10.58
N GLN A 109 0.81 27.51 11.55
CA GLN A 109 0.55 28.55 12.54
C GLN A 109 1.59 28.58 13.66
N TYR A 110 2.50 27.60 13.70
CA TYR A 110 3.55 27.47 14.71
C TYR A 110 4.93 27.66 14.04
N PRO A 111 5.49 28.89 14.01
CA PRO A 111 6.77 29.16 13.36
C PRO A 111 7.93 28.38 13.96
N ASP A 112 7.92 28.18 15.28
CA ASP A 112 8.96 27.45 16.03
C ASP A 112 9.05 25.96 15.63
N LEU A 113 7.99 25.41 15.04
CA LEU A 113 7.95 24.06 14.49
C LEU A 113 8.64 23.92 13.14
N LYS A 114 8.84 25.03 12.41
CA LYS A 114 9.50 25.07 11.10
C LYS A 114 11.02 25.29 11.20
N ALA A 115 11.50 25.76 12.35
CA ALA A 115 12.88 26.19 12.59
C ALA A 115 13.85 25.01 12.78
#